data_AF-A0A4Q3FJ59-F1
#
_entry.id   AF-A0A4Q3FJ59-F1
#
_cell.length_a   1.000
_cell.length_b   1.000
_cell.length_c   1.000
_cell.angle_alpha   90.00
_cell.angle_beta   90.00
_cell.angle_gamma   90.00
#
_symmetry.space_group_name_H-M   'P 1'
#
loop_
_entity.id
_entity.type
_entity.pdbx_description
1 polymer ?
#
loop_
_entity_poly.entity_id
_entity_poly.type
_entity_poly.pdbx_seq_one_letter_code
_entity_poly.pdbx_strand_id
1 'polypeptide(L)'
;MTEVVEDFLKPTAEAKRSDLTLILDTSVALDLLGLSGREAKADIENIIGSLRGIGCNVIALPVSGEEMSRNLETMLAQTLPNRHGPTHTAMQKGEITEDFVRSVMRDPERALHQIGVTMRPIDLTTTPSQVKFFDQPTYEDFFSDIGWKRDSIDAREHDATCAAITIRLRAGHKSSDPLNSKFVFVTTNPLFVKYARDFCRRNRMISDRQTPPVIIQRELAMIAWLRTGLLSGQKANQIDIPRSHLIASCERVLRPRREVLKTVHDKLKEFSPEKAQQYELLLADQRSVERLMDETLGLERLASAANPEALLEEMRTATAIEIKTDYERKLRATAQRHGQEKKEMRESSATELAEARAGLARRDAELEELREQRRQLKSDAEASRRAEVERVEGLLVRTNASAASLERVMTWAIVAVAAVGTWGATVGLPQALAWGGGALLILIGLYHTIREIQQKPKFGFQNILDGFARFRLRRGLKVLGFDIAKFENAIDIDYGRLSWRAEERARLLAVEETKTRAEVKGLIPGDGHSHEQLRIDS
;
A
#
# COMPACT_ATOMS: atom_id res chain seq x y z
N MET A 1 22.16 -5.26 44.28
CA MET A 1 20.90 -5.92 43.91
C MET A 1 21.07 -6.91 42.76
N THR A 2 21.97 -6.67 41.80
CA THR A 2 22.27 -7.59 40.68
C THR A 2 22.89 -8.92 41.13
N GLU A 3 23.82 -8.91 42.09
CA GLU A 3 24.44 -10.14 42.65
C GLU A 3 23.44 -11.09 43.31
N VAL A 4 22.48 -10.55 44.07
CA VAL A 4 21.44 -11.35 44.73
C VAL A 4 20.51 -12.00 43.70
N VAL A 5 20.21 -11.29 42.60
CA VAL A 5 19.40 -11.85 41.50
C VAL A 5 20.18 -12.94 40.77
N GLU A 6 21.49 -12.80 40.57
CA GLU A 6 22.34 -13.85 39.98
C GLU A 6 22.41 -15.13 40.83
N ASP A 7 22.49 -15.01 42.16
CA ASP A 7 22.44 -16.15 43.08
C ASP A 7 21.07 -16.86 43.08
N PHE A 8 19.98 -16.15 42.77
CA PHE A 8 18.65 -16.76 42.56
C PHE A 8 18.49 -17.41 41.18
N LEU A 9 19.32 -17.04 40.20
CA LEU A 9 19.26 -17.57 38.82
C LEU A 9 20.01 -18.90 38.67
N LYS A 10 20.95 -19.21 39.56
CA LYS A 10 21.67 -20.49 39.60
C LYS A 10 21.58 -21.10 41.00
N PRO A 11 20.65 -22.03 41.26
CA PRO A 11 20.63 -22.72 42.55
C PRO A 11 22.00 -23.34 42.81
N THR A 12 22.63 -22.95 43.93
CA THR A 12 23.99 -23.36 44.33
C THR A 12 24.09 -24.83 44.74
N ALA A 13 22.95 -25.53 44.89
CA ALA A 13 22.88 -26.95 45.19
C ALA A 13 22.12 -27.69 44.08
N GLU A 14 22.71 -28.77 43.57
CA GLU A 14 22.06 -29.66 42.60
C GLU A 14 20.75 -30.21 43.17
N ALA A 15 19.71 -30.22 42.33
CA ALA A 15 18.39 -30.71 42.72
C ALA A 15 18.46 -32.21 43.05
N LYS A 16 18.27 -32.56 44.33
CA LYS A 16 18.11 -33.96 44.74
C LYS A 16 16.86 -34.54 44.07
N ARG A 17 16.98 -35.72 43.48
CA ARG A 17 15.82 -36.46 42.95
C ARG A 17 14.75 -36.58 44.04
N SER A 18 13.53 -36.23 43.67
CA SER A 18 12.37 -36.17 44.58
C SER A 18 11.39 -37.29 44.20
N ASP A 19 10.86 -38.01 45.17
CA ASP A 19 9.80 -39.01 45.00
C ASP A 19 8.38 -38.41 45.20
N LEU A 20 8.29 -37.08 45.30
CA LEU A 20 7.02 -36.37 45.44
C LEU A 20 6.07 -36.68 44.28
N THR A 21 4.83 -37.02 44.64
CA THR A 21 3.70 -37.13 43.74
C THR A 21 2.75 -35.95 43.96
N LEU A 22 2.60 -35.12 42.94
CA LEU A 22 1.69 -33.99 42.91
C LEU A 22 0.30 -34.47 42.50
N ILE A 23 -0.69 -34.14 43.30
CA ILE A 23 -2.11 -34.38 43.00
C ILE A 23 -2.69 -33.04 42.56
N LEU A 24 -3.17 -32.96 41.32
CA LEU A 24 -3.71 -31.73 40.76
C LEU A 24 -5.19 -31.57 41.11
N ASP A 25 -5.55 -30.40 41.64
CA ASP A 25 -6.92 -29.91 41.71
C ASP A 25 -7.50 -29.66 40.31
N THR A 26 -8.83 -29.63 40.20
CA THR A 26 -9.56 -29.35 38.95
C THR A 26 -9.10 -28.04 38.32
N SER A 27 -8.96 -26.97 39.11
CA SER A 27 -8.53 -25.66 38.60
C SER A 27 -7.12 -25.69 37.97
N VAL A 28 -6.17 -26.36 38.63
CA VAL A 28 -4.78 -26.48 38.15
C VAL A 28 -4.70 -27.41 36.94
N ALA A 29 -5.50 -28.48 36.93
CA ALA A 29 -5.60 -29.40 35.80
C ALA A 29 -6.18 -28.70 34.55
N LEU A 30 -7.20 -27.85 34.71
CA LEU A 30 -7.76 -27.04 33.63
C LEU A 30 -6.76 -26.04 33.05
N ASP A 31 -5.98 -25.37 33.91
CA ASP A 31 -4.89 -24.48 33.49
C ASP A 31 -3.86 -25.25 32.64
N LEU A 32 -3.47 -26.44 33.09
CA LEU A 32 -2.48 -27.29 32.41
C LEU A 32 -2.96 -27.84 31.06
N LEU A 33 -4.26 -28.13 30.93
CA LEU A 33 -4.88 -28.47 29.65
C LEU A 33 -4.95 -27.27 28.69
N GLY A 34 -4.79 -26.05 29.21
CA GLY A 34 -4.92 -24.79 28.49
C GLY A 34 -6.35 -24.29 28.34
N LEU A 35 -7.28 -24.83 29.12
CA LEU A 35 -8.66 -24.37 29.12
C LEU A 35 -8.78 -22.96 29.69
N SER A 36 -7.89 -22.55 30.59
CA SER A 36 -7.85 -21.18 31.13
C SER A 36 -7.07 -20.19 30.27
N GLY A 37 -6.59 -20.60 29.09
CA GLY A 37 -5.82 -19.77 28.16
C GLY A 37 -4.35 -20.17 28.02
N ARG A 38 -3.69 -19.62 26.98
CA ARG A 38 -2.32 -19.97 26.58
C ARG A 38 -1.27 -19.57 27.62
N GLU A 39 -1.45 -18.42 28.25
CA GLU A 39 -0.51 -17.92 29.26
C GLU A 39 -0.55 -18.76 30.53
N ALA A 40 -1.76 -19.10 31.00
CA ALA A 40 -1.95 -19.97 32.16
C ALA A 40 -1.35 -21.36 31.91
N LYS A 41 -1.55 -21.91 30.71
CA LYS A 41 -0.94 -23.17 30.26
C LYS A 41 0.58 -23.12 30.33
N ALA A 42 1.19 -22.13 29.68
CA ALA A 42 2.64 -22.00 29.62
C ALA A 42 3.26 -21.87 31.02
N ASP A 43 2.61 -21.12 31.91
CA ASP A 43 3.04 -20.97 33.29
C ASP A 43 3.07 -22.30 34.06
N ILE A 44 1.94 -23.02 34.08
CA ILE A 44 1.86 -24.29 34.81
C ILE A 44 2.67 -25.41 34.16
N GLU A 45 2.80 -25.43 32.81
CA GLU A 45 3.67 -26.37 32.09
C GLU A 45 5.14 -26.18 32.49
N ASN A 46 5.60 -24.94 32.65
CA ASN A 46 6.97 -24.66 33.10
C ASN A 46 7.21 -25.15 34.53
N ILE A 47 6.25 -24.92 35.44
CA ILE A 47 6.33 -25.38 36.84
C ILE A 47 6.36 -26.91 36.90
N ILE A 48 5.41 -27.57 36.24
CA ILE A 48 5.28 -29.03 36.25
C ILE A 48 6.44 -29.69 35.50
N GLY A 49 6.85 -29.14 34.37
CA GLY A 49 8.00 -29.61 33.59
C GLY A 49 9.29 -29.58 34.41
N SER A 50 9.53 -28.48 35.13
CA SER A 50 10.69 -28.33 36.03
C SER A 50 10.67 -29.38 37.15
N LEU A 51 9.51 -29.60 37.78
CA LEU A 51 9.38 -30.60 38.86
C LEU A 51 9.49 -32.04 38.36
N ARG A 52 8.93 -32.36 37.18
CA ARG A 52 9.14 -33.65 36.50
C ARG A 52 10.63 -33.87 36.19
N GLY A 53 11.37 -32.82 35.86
CA GLY A 53 12.83 -32.86 35.68
C GLY A 53 13.60 -33.33 36.91
N ILE A 54 13.08 -33.09 38.12
CA ILE A 54 13.66 -33.59 39.39
C ILE A 54 13.12 -34.99 39.77
N GLY A 55 12.20 -35.56 38.99
CA GLY A 55 11.61 -36.88 39.24
C GLY A 55 10.26 -36.86 39.94
N CYS A 56 9.63 -35.69 40.13
CA CYS A 56 8.28 -35.64 40.69
C CYS A 56 7.26 -36.28 39.74
N ASN A 57 6.33 -37.05 40.30
CA ASN A 57 5.20 -37.61 39.57
C ASN A 57 4.01 -36.64 39.62
N VAL A 58 3.15 -36.68 38.61
CA VAL A 58 1.94 -35.85 38.55
C VAL A 58 0.74 -36.72 38.24
N ILE A 59 -0.25 -36.68 39.12
CA ILE A 59 -1.50 -37.45 38.99
C ILE A 59 -2.71 -36.55 39.20
N ALA A 60 -3.87 -37.03 38.77
CA ALA A 60 -5.17 -36.48 39.11
C ALA A 60 -6.04 -37.55 39.76
N LEU A 61 -6.99 -37.13 40.61
CA LEU A 61 -7.97 -38.03 41.22
C LEU A 61 -9.24 -38.08 40.36
N PRO A 62 -10.02 -39.19 40.41
CA PRO A 62 -11.26 -39.32 39.64
C PRO A 62 -12.27 -38.24 40.02
N VAL A 63 -12.40 -37.95 41.32
CA VAL A 63 -13.26 -36.89 41.85
C VAL A 63 -12.95 -35.51 41.24
N SER A 64 -11.69 -35.20 40.96
CA SER A 64 -11.29 -33.94 40.29
C SER A 64 -11.59 -33.95 38.79
N GLY A 65 -11.60 -35.13 38.17
CA GLY A 65 -12.07 -35.33 36.79
C GLY A 65 -13.58 -35.11 36.67
N GLU A 66 -14.37 -35.69 37.58
CA GLU A 66 -15.82 -35.47 37.62
C GLU A 66 -16.18 -34.00 37.86
N GLU A 67 -15.48 -33.35 38.80
CA GLU A 67 -15.62 -31.92 39.07
C GLU A 67 -15.23 -31.07 37.84
N MET A 68 -14.26 -31.50 37.04
CA MET A 68 -13.92 -30.86 35.77
C MET A 68 -15.08 -30.93 34.79
N SER A 69 -15.65 -32.13 34.59
CA SER A 69 -16.79 -32.33 33.70
C SER A 69 -18.00 -31.49 34.15
N ARG A 70 -18.35 -31.51 35.44
CA ARG A 70 -19.46 -30.72 36.01
C ARG A 70 -19.27 -29.22 35.82
N ASN A 71 -18.07 -28.70 36.08
CA ASN A 71 -17.77 -27.27 35.91
C ASN A 71 -17.87 -26.83 34.45
N LEU A 72 -17.33 -27.62 33.52
CA LEU A 72 -17.42 -27.33 32.09
C LEU A 72 -18.86 -27.46 31.56
N GLU A 73 -19.61 -28.46 32.02
CA GLU A 73 -21.01 -28.66 31.67
C GLU A 73 -21.86 -27.48 32.15
N THR A 74 -21.70 -27.08 33.42
CA THR A 74 -22.42 -25.95 34.01
C THR A 74 -22.15 -24.66 33.25
N MET A 75 -20.88 -24.40 32.88
CA MET A 75 -20.51 -23.24 32.07
C MET A 75 -21.14 -23.30 30.66
N LEU A 76 -21.14 -24.45 30.00
CA LEU A 76 -21.68 -24.59 28.65
C LEU A 76 -23.22 -24.53 28.61
N ALA A 77 -23.88 -24.96 29.68
CA ALA A 77 -25.34 -24.89 29.84
C ALA A 77 -25.87 -23.45 29.98
N GLN A 78 -25.03 -22.51 30.43
CA GLN A 78 -25.39 -21.10 30.49
C GLN A 78 -25.45 -20.45 29.09
N THR A 79 -26.35 -19.49 28.93
CA THR A 79 -26.43 -18.64 27.73
C THR A 79 -25.16 -17.81 27.58
N LEU A 80 -24.74 -17.52 26.34
CA LEU A 80 -23.47 -16.82 26.04
C LEU A 80 -23.22 -15.56 26.90
N PRO A 81 -24.19 -14.66 27.15
CA PRO A 81 -23.97 -13.47 27.99
C PRO A 81 -23.72 -13.78 29.47
N ASN A 82 -24.21 -14.93 29.94
CA ASN A 82 -24.13 -15.35 31.34
C ASN A 82 -22.96 -16.29 31.60
N ARG A 83 -22.31 -16.81 30.54
CA ARG A 83 -21.11 -17.63 30.68
C ARG A 83 -20.00 -16.80 31.30
N HIS A 84 -19.26 -17.39 32.22
CA HIS A 84 -18.18 -16.70 32.91
C HIS A 84 -17.08 -17.67 33.33
N GLY A 85 -15.93 -17.11 33.70
CA GLY A 85 -14.78 -17.86 34.20
C GLY A 85 -13.66 -17.98 33.18
N PRO A 86 -12.49 -18.51 33.61
CA PRO A 86 -11.27 -18.53 32.80
C PRO A 86 -11.45 -19.20 31.44
N THR A 87 -12.17 -20.32 31.41
CA THR A 87 -12.46 -21.05 30.17
C THR A 87 -13.31 -20.25 29.20
N HIS A 88 -14.35 -19.57 29.68
CA HIS A 88 -15.16 -18.73 28.81
C HIS A 88 -14.35 -17.55 28.24
N THR A 89 -13.52 -16.91 29.06
CA THR A 89 -12.63 -15.83 28.61
C THR A 89 -11.65 -16.31 27.54
N ALA A 90 -11.06 -17.50 27.70
CA ALA A 90 -10.17 -18.09 26.70
C ALA A 90 -10.90 -18.41 25.38
N MET A 91 -12.17 -18.86 25.45
CA MET A 91 -13.01 -19.05 24.26
C MET A 91 -13.30 -17.71 23.56
N GLN A 92 -13.64 -16.65 24.31
CA GLN A 92 -13.90 -15.32 23.74
C GLN A 92 -12.65 -14.75 23.04
N LYS A 93 -11.45 -14.98 23.60
CA LYS A 93 -10.17 -14.59 23.00
C LYS A 93 -9.79 -15.44 21.76
N GLY A 94 -10.55 -16.50 21.45
CA GLY A 94 -10.25 -17.43 20.35
C GLY A 94 -9.03 -18.32 20.62
N GLU A 95 -8.63 -18.45 21.89
CA GLU A 95 -7.47 -19.28 22.28
C GLU A 95 -7.83 -20.77 22.29
N ILE A 96 -9.08 -21.10 22.61
CA ILE A 96 -9.65 -22.44 22.65
C ILE A 96 -10.99 -22.50 21.92
N THR A 97 -11.31 -23.66 21.34
CA THR A 97 -12.58 -23.90 20.64
C THR A 97 -13.59 -24.57 21.56
N GLU A 98 -14.89 -24.32 21.36
CA GLU A 98 -15.95 -24.99 22.13
C GLU A 98 -15.90 -26.52 21.99
N ASP A 99 -15.55 -27.02 20.80
CA ASP A 99 -15.40 -28.46 20.54
C ASP A 99 -14.30 -29.09 21.41
N PHE A 100 -13.21 -28.38 21.64
CA PHE A 100 -12.16 -28.83 22.55
C PHE A 100 -12.66 -28.85 24.00
N VAL A 101 -13.41 -27.84 24.43
CA VAL A 101 -14.03 -27.85 25.77
C VAL A 101 -14.96 -29.04 25.94
N ARG A 102 -15.80 -29.33 24.94
CA ARG A 102 -16.74 -30.46 24.96
C ARG A 102 -16.04 -31.82 24.94
N SER A 103 -14.90 -31.94 24.27
CA SER A 103 -14.13 -33.18 24.25
C SER A 103 -13.49 -33.46 25.61
N VAL A 104 -12.91 -32.44 26.25
CA VAL A 104 -12.37 -32.56 27.62
C VAL A 104 -13.48 -32.85 28.63
N MET A 105 -14.63 -32.18 28.53
CA MET A 105 -15.78 -32.42 29.40
C MET A 105 -16.27 -33.87 29.33
N ARG A 106 -16.24 -34.50 28.15
CA ARG A 106 -16.70 -35.89 27.95
C ARG A 106 -15.70 -36.92 28.50
N ASP A 107 -14.40 -36.66 28.37
CA ASP A 107 -13.35 -37.59 28.74
C ASP A 107 -12.12 -36.84 29.30
N PRO A 108 -12.21 -36.37 30.57
CA PRO A 108 -11.13 -35.62 31.20
C PRO A 108 -9.89 -36.50 31.44
N GLU A 109 -10.06 -37.80 31.64
CA GLU A 109 -8.97 -38.76 31.82
C GLU A 109 -8.08 -38.82 30.58
N ARG A 110 -8.68 -39.01 29.39
CA ARG A 110 -7.93 -39.03 28.13
C ARG A 110 -7.22 -37.72 27.86
N ALA A 111 -7.87 -36.59 28.14
CA ALA A 111 -7.27 -35.27 27.96
C ALA A 111 -6.03 -35.08 28.86
N LEU A 112 -6.12 -35.46 30.13
CA LEU A 112 -4.99 -35.40 31.08
C LEU A 112 -3.88 -36.39 30.72
N HIS A 113 -4.23 -37.59 30.23
CA HIS A 113 -3.25 -38.58 29.81
C HIS A 113 -2.38 -38.06 28.64
N GLN A 114 -2.97 -37.31 27.70
CA GLN A 114 -2.23 -36.74 26.55
C GLN A 114 -1.11 -35.77 26.97
N ILE A 115 -1.23 -35.11 28.13
CA ILE A 115 -0.22 -34.18 28.67
C ILE A 115 0.65 -34.84 29.77
N GLY A 116 0.59 -36.17 29.87
CA GLY A 116 1.39 -36.97 30.81
C GLY A 116 0.91 -36.90 32.27
N VAL A 117 -0.36 -36.55 32.51
CA VAL A 117 -0.98 -36.63 33.83
C VAL A 117 -1.81 -37.91 33.89
N THR A 118 -1.47 -38.82 34.80
CA THR A 118 -2.21 -40.08 34.96
C THR A 118 -3.34 -39.90 35.96
N MET A 119 -4.58 -40.19 35.55
CA MET A 119 -5.68 -40.33 36.50
C MET A 119 -5.52 -41.63 37.26
N ARG A 120 -5.46 -41.58 38.59
CA ARG A 120 -5.32 -42.77 39.43
C ARG A 120 -6.68 -43.11 40.02
N PRO A 121 -7.22 -44.32 39.84
CA PRO A 121 -8.52 -44.71 40.40
C PRO A 121 -8.40 -44.96 41.91
N ILE A 122 -8.18 -43.87 42.65
CA ILE A 122 -8.00 -43.86 44.11
C ILE A 122 -9.15 -43.08 44.71
N ASP A 123 -9.98 -43.80 45.45
CA ASP A 123 -11.09 -43.25 46.22
C ASP A 123 -10.93 -43.58 47.71
N LEU A 124 -11.82 -43.02 48.55
CA LEU A 124 -11.84 -43.28 49.99
C LEU A 124 -12.03 -44.77 50.34
N THR A 125 -12.62 -45.57 49.44
CA THR A 125 -12.83 -47.01 49.63
C THR A 125 -11.62 -47.86 49.22
N THR A 126 -10.79 -47.37 48.29
CA THR A 126 -9.69 -48.13 47.69
C THR A 126 -8.46 -48.28 48.61
N THR A 127 -8.38 -47.49 49.68
CA THR A 127 -7.22 -47.42 50.60
C THR A 127 -7.59 -47.80 52.04
N PRO A 128 -8.12 -49.02 52.29
CA PRO A 128 -8.64 -49.40 53.60
C PRO A 128 -7.57 -49.38 54.71
N SER A 129 -6.33 -49.76 54.39
CA SER A 129 -5.21 -49.73 55.36
C SER A 129 -4.78 -48.32 55.77
N GLN A 130 -5.16 -47.30 55.00
CA GLN A 130 -4.81 -45.90 55.24
C GLN A 130 -5.92 -45.12 55.95
N VAL A 131 -7.10 -45.72 56.16
CA VAL A 131 -8.23 -45.09 56.88
C VAL A 131 -7.82 -44.60 58.26
N LYS A 132 -6.88 -45.29 58.93
CA LYS A 132 -6.34 -44.88 60.25
C LYS A 132 -5.70 -43.48 60.29
N PHE A 133 -5.30 -42.93 59.14
CA PHE A 133 -4.69 -41.59 59.09
C PHE A 133 -5.72 -40.47 58.90
N PHE A 134 -6.92 -40.81 58.42
CA PHE A 134 -8.02 -39.90 58.21
C PHE A 134 -9.32 -40.70 58.14
N ASP A 135 -9.93 -40.94 59.31
CA ASP A 135 -11.11 -41.78 59.44
C ASP A 135 -12.38 -41.05 59.01
N GLN A 136 -13.51 -41.77 58.99
CA GLN A 136 -14.79 -41.23 58.55
C GLN A 136 -15.32 -40.11 59.47
N PRO A 137 -15.25 -40.22 60.82
CA PRO A 137 -15.63 -39.10 61.70
C PRO A 137 -14.80 -37.84 61.47
N THR A 138 -13.48 -37.98 61.31
CA THR A 138 -12.59 -36.84 61.02
C THR A 138 -12.92 -36.21 59.66
N TYR A 139 -13.37 -37.02 58.68
CA TYR A 139 -13.85 -36.53 57.39
C TYR A 139 -15.11 -35.69 57.53
N GLU A 140 -16.11 -36.17 58.28
CA GLU A 140 -17.36 -35.45 58.52
C GLU A 140 -17.12 -34.14 59.29
N ASP A 141 -16.22 -34.18 60.28
CA ASP A 141 -15.76 -32.99 61.00
C ASP A 141 -15.09 -31.99 60.05
N PHE A 142 -14.16 -32.45 59.19
CA PHE A 142 -13.50 -31.58 58.22
C PHE A 142 -14.50 -30.99 57.21
N PHE A 143 -15.38 -31.82 56.68
CA PHE A 143 -16.40 -31.41 55.70
C PHE A 143 -17.37 -30.37 56.28
N SER A 144 -17.81 -30.55 57.53
CA SER A 144 -18.69 -29.61 58.22
C SER A 144 -18.01 -28.26 58.53
N ASP A 145 -16.70 -28.28 58.80
CA ASP A 145 -15.88 -27.08 59.03
C ASP A 145 -15.67 -26.22 57.75
N ILE A 146 -15.88 -26.77 56.55
CA ILE A 146 -15.74 -26.02 55.28
C ILE A 146 -16.90 -25.04 55.10
N GLY A 147 -16.66 -23.77 55.45
CA GLY A 147 -17.69 -22.72 55.45
C GLY A 147 -17.72 -21.76 54.25
N TRP A 148 -16.75 -21.81 53.32
CA TRP A 148 -16.59 -20.79 52.25
C TRP A 148 -17.36 -21.08 50.95
N LYS A 149 -17.97 -22.27 50.81
CA LYS A 149 -18.82 -22.66 49.67
C LYS A 149 -20.19 -23.13 50.15
N ARG A 150 -20.91 -22.30 50.93
CA ARG A 150 -22.20 -22.71 51.53
C ARG A 150 -23.23 -23.18 50.51
N ASP A 151 -23.17 -22.62 49.30
CA ASP A 151 -24.17 -22.85 48.25
C ASP A 151 -23.87 -24.06 47.38
N SER A 152 -22.66 -24.64 47.44
CA SER A 152 -22.26 -25.80 46.62
C SER A 152 -21.72 -26.92 47.50
N ILE A 153 -22.60 -27.87 47.83
CA ILE A 153 -22.27 -29.07 48.61
C ILE A 153 -21.23 -29.91 47.87
N ASP A 154 -21.42 -30.14 46.58
CA ASP A 154 -20.53 -30.95 45.74
C ASP A 154 -19.09 -30.43 45.75
N ALA A 155 -18.92 -29.11 45.65
CA ALA A 155 -17.59 -28.50 45.65
C ALA A 155 -16.92 -28.53 47.03
N ARG A 156 -17.68 -28.67 48.12
CA ARG A 156 -17.14 -28.92 49.47
C ARG A 156 -16.74 -30.38 49.63
N GLU A 157 -17.56 -31.29 49.11
CA GLU A 157 -17.32 -32.73 49.14
C GLU A 157 -16.07 -33.08 48.33
N HIS A 158 -15.90 -32.49 47.14
CA HIS A 158 -14.69 -32.59 46.34
C HIS A 158 -13.44 -32.18 47.14
N ASP A 159 -13.44 -30.97 47.72
CA ASP A 159 -12.29 -30.44 48.46
C ASP A 159 -11.98 -31.31 49.70
N ALA A 160 -13.01 -31.74 50.44
CA ALA A 160 -12.87 -32.65 51.58
C ALA A 160 -12.29 -34.01 51.17
N THR A 161 -12.80 -34.60 50.09
CA THR A 161 -12.37 -35.90 49.56
C THR A 161 -10.93 -35.85 49.10
N CYS A 162 -10.54 -34.82 48.35
CA CYS A 162 -9.16 -34.63 47.89
C CYS A 162 -8.18 -34.48 49.06
N ALA A 163 -8.53 -33.69 50.07
CA ALA A 163 -7.70 -33.54 51.28
C ALA A 163 -7.56 -34.87 52.01
N ALA A 164 -8.67 -35.58 52.23
CA ALA A 164 -8.69 -36.87 52.92
C ALA A 164 -7.84 -37.93 52.21
N ILE A 165 -8.00 -38.09 50.89
CA ILE A 165 -7.20 -39.01 50.08
C ILE A 165 -5.72 -38.64 50.17
N THR A 166 -5.38 -37.35 50.06
CA THR A 166 -3.98 -36.89 50.13
C THR A 166 -3.36 -37.20 51.49
N ILE A 167 -4.09 -36.97 52.59
CA ILE A 167 -3.61 -37.27 53.95
C ILE A 167 -3.43 -38.79 54.14
N ARG A 168 -4.36 -39.60 53.62
CA ARG A 168 -4.25 -41.08 53.63
C ARG A 168 -3.02 -41.55 52.87
N LEU A 169 -2.81 -41.04 51.65
CA LEU A 169 -1.67 -41.40 50.79
C LEU A 169 -0.31 -41.01 51.39
N ARG A 170 -0.25 -39.93 52.18
CA ARG A 170 0.95 -39.60 52.96
C ARG A 170 1.29 -40.65 54.00
N ALA A 171 0.32 -41.45 54.45
CA ALA A 171 0.50 -42.51 55.44
C ALA A 171 1.24 -42.05 56.71
N GLY A 172 0.93 -40.85 57.19
CA GLY A 172 1.56 -40.24 58.37
C GLY A 172 2.98 -39.71 58.13
N HIS A 173 3.46 -39.66 56.88
CA HIS A 173 4.74 -39.05 56.55
C HIS A 173 4.66 -37.53 56.74
N LYS A 174 5.63 -36.99 57.49
CA LYS A 174 5.70 -35.58 57.85
C LYS A 174 7.08 -35.05 57.52
N SER A 175 7.15 -34.03 56.70
CA SER A 175 8.40 -33.36 56.30
C SER A 175 8.22 -31.85 56.39
N SER A 176 9.31 -31.13 56.66
CA SER A 176 9.38 -29.68 56.52
C SER A 176 9.67 -29.26 55.07
N ASP A 177 10.29 -30.14 54.28
CA ASP A 177 10.51 -29.94 52.85
C ASP A 177 9.32 -30.52 52.06
N PRO A 178 8.63 -29.69 51.23
CA PRO A 178 7.56 -30.15 50.36
C PRO A 178 7.96 -31.30 49.43
N LEU A 179 9.20 -31.30 48.92
CA LEU A 179 9.69 -32.34 48.00
C LEU A 179 9.86 -33.71 48.68
N ASN A 180 10.03 -33.74 50.00
CA ASN A 180 10.09 -34.99 50.75
C ASN A 180 8.72 -35.40 51.32
N SER A 181 7.61 -34.72 50.97
CA SER A 181 6.30 -34.97 51.60
C SER A 181 5.52 -36.15 50.99
N LYS A 182 6.11 -36.90 50.04
CA LYS A 182 5.53 -38.00 49.24
C LYS A 182 4.32 -37.64 48.37
N PHE A 183 3.30 -37.03 48.95
CA PHE A 183 2.09 -36.60 48.25
C PHE A 183 1.74 -35.17 48.63
N VAL A 184 1.33 -34.34 47.67
CA VAL A 184 0.84 -32.99 47.93
C VAL A 184 -0.31 -32.69 46.98
N PHE A 185 -1.43 -32.20 47.51
CA PHE A 185 -2.53 -31.67 46.70
C PHE A 185 -2.28 -30.21 46.36
N VAL A 186 -2.42 -29.85 45.10
CA VAL A 186 -2.10 -28.53 44.57
C VAL A 186 -3.37 -27.87 44.06
N THR A 187 -3.76 -26.74 44.68
CA THR A 187 -4.98 -26.00 44.35
C THR A 187 -4.69 -24.53 44.07
N THR A 188 -5.62 -23.83 43.43
CA THR A 188 -5.60 -22.36 43.31
C THR A 188 -6.32 -21.66 44.48
N ASN A 189 -7.08 -22.38 45.30
CA ASN A 189 -7.90 -21.79 46.37
C ASN A 189 -7.11 -21.59 47.69
N PRO A 190 -6.76 -20.34 48.07
CA PRO A 190 -6.00 -20.08 49.29
C PRO A 190 -6.79 -20.35 50.58
N LEU A 191 -8.12 -20.21 50.55
CA LEU A 191 -8.97 -20.51 51.70
C LEU A 191 -8.89 -22.00 52.02
N PHE A 192 -9.05 -22.85 51.00
CA PHE A 192 -8.95 -24.29 51.18
C PHE A 192 -7.61 -24.71 51.79
N VAL A 193 -6.49 -24.16 51.29
CA VAL A 193 -5.15 -24.39 51.85
C VAL A 193 -5.08 -24.00 53.32
N LYS A 194 -5.60 -22.82 53.68
CA LYS A 194 -5.60 -22.32 55.07
C LYS A 194 -6.40 -23.24 55.98
N TYR A 195 -7.63 -23.59 55.59
CA TYR A 195 -8.50 -24.44 56.39
C TYR A 195 -7.96 -25.87 56.53
N ALA A 196 -7.48 -26.48 55.45
CA ALA A 196 -6.84 -27.79 55.50
C ALA A 196 -5.62 -27.78 56.44
N ARG A 197 -4.78 -26.73 56.37
CA ARG A 197 -3.63 -26.55 57.26
C ARG A 197 -4.05 -26.40 58.73
N ASP A 198 -5.01 -25.53 59.02
CA ASP A 198 -5.48 -25.28 60.38
C ASP A 198 -6.17 -26.50 60.99
N PHE A 199 -6.96 -27.23 60.20
CA PHE A 199 -7.55 -28.51 60.61
C PHE A 199 -6.48 -29.57 60.92
N CYS A 200 -5.49 -29.73 60.04
CA CYS A 200 -4.40 -30.69 60.27
C CYS A 200 -3.56 -30.33 61.51
N ARG A 201 -3.40 -29.03 61.82
CA ARG A 201 -2.71 -28.56 63.04
C ARG A 201 -3.53 -28.85 64.29
N ARG A 202 -4.82 -28.50 64.30
CA ARG A 202 -5.74 -28.78 65.44
C ARG A 202 -5.78 -30.26 65.78
N ASN A 203 -5.84 -31.12 64.76
CA ASN A 203 -5.88 -32.58 64.92
C ASN A 203 -4.49 -33.23 65.07
N ARG A 204 -3.41 -32.44 65.25
CA ARG A 204 -2.02 -32.92 65.43
C ARG A 204 -1.50 -33.82 64.29
N MET A 205 -2.10 -33.72 63.11
CA MET A 205 -1.64 -34.42 61.90
C MET A 205 -0.33 -33.83 61.40
N ILE A 206 -0.18 -32.51 61.49
CA ILE A 206 1.06 -31.78 61.15
C ILE A 206 1.46 -30.81 62.26
N SER A 207 2.75 -30.45 62.30
CA SER A 207 3.32 -29.38 63.12
C SER A 207 3.48 -28.09 62.32
N ASP A 208 3.70 -26.96 62.99
CA ASP A 208 3.83 -25.63 62.36
C ASP A 208 4.97 -25.51 61.33
N ARG A 209 6.02 -26.32 61.49
CA ARG A 209 7.18 -26.36 60.57
C ARG A 209 7.02 -27.35 59.43
N GLN A 210 5.95 -28.13 59.40
CA GLN A 210 5.76 -29.21 58.44
C GLN A 210 4.90 -28.73 57.26
N THR A 211 5.19 -29.26 56.07
CA THR A 211 4.44 -28.93 54.86
C THR A 211 3.02 -29.50 54.96
N PRO A 212 1.96 -28.67 54.77
CA PRO A 212 0.58 -29.15 54.79
C PRO A 212 0.29 -30.13 53.64
N PRO A 213 -0.76 -30.96 53.75
CA PRO A 213 -1.21 -31.86 52.68
C PRO A 213 -1.66 -31.12 51.42
N VAL A 214 -2.24 -29.93 51.60
CA VAL A 214 -2.74 -29.08 50.53
C VAL A 214 -1.87 -27.82 50.46
N ILE A 215 -1.37 -27.47 49.27
CA ILE A 215 -0.61 -26.25 49.02
C ILE A 215 -1.24 -25.45 47.87
N ILE A 216 -0.93 -24.16 47.83
CA ILE A 216 -1.35 -23.31 46.71
C ILE A 216 -0.37 -23.47 45.53
N GLN A 217 -0.88 -23.44 44.31
CA GLN A 217 -0.08 -23.48 43.08
C GLN A 217 1.09 -22.50 43.09
N ARG A 218 0.90 -21.29 43.62
CA ARG A 218 1.98 -20.28 43.73
C ARG A 218 3.10 -20.72 44.68
N GLU A 219 2.78 -21.40 45.79
CA GLU A 219 3.80 -21.99 46.67
C GLU A 219 4.58 -23.07 45.93
N LEU A 220 3.89 -23.92 45.15
CA LEU A 220 4.54 -24.91 44.29
C LEU A 220 5.45 -24.26 43.24
N ALA A 221 5.00 -23.19 42.58
CA ALA A 221 5.78 -22.44 41.61
C ALA A 221 7.08 -21.91 42.23
N MET A 222 6.99 -21.33 43.43
CA MET A 222 8.15 -20.86 44.19
C MET A 222 9.09 -22.00 44.57
N ILE A 223 8.57 -23.17 44.98
CA ILE A 223 9.38 -24.34 45.29
C ILE A 223 10.12 -24.84 44.03
N ALA A 224 9.40 -24.96 42.91
CA ALA A 224 9.97 -25.34 41.62
C ALA A 224 11.09 -24.37 41.23
N TRP A 225 10.83 -23.06 41.33
CA TRP A 225 11.80 -22.02 41.00
C TRP A 225 13.04 -22.07 41.90
N LEU A 226 12.89 -22.10 43.22
CA LEU A 226 14.02 -22.16 44.14
C LEU A 226 14.86 -23.44 44.01
N ARG A 227 14.28 -24.54 43.51
CA ARG A 227 14.95 -25.84 43.40
C ARG A 227 15.54 -26.11 42.02
N THR A 228 14.95 -25.57 40.96
CA THR A 228 15.35 -25.85 39.57
C THR A 228 15.85 -24.63 38.82
N GLY A 229 15.64 -23.42 39.34
CA GLY A 229 15.77 -22.19 38.57
C GLY A 229 14.75 -22.08 37.42
N LEU A 230 13.72 -22.94 37.39
CA LEU A 230 12.81 -23.16 36.25
C LEU A 230 13.52 -23.57 34.96
N LEU A 231 14.67 -24.24 35.09
CA LEU A 231 15.44 -24.78 33.96
C LEU A 231 14.73 -26.03 33.40
N SER A 232 13.59 -25.86 32.73
CA SER A 232 12.94 -26.93 31.98
C SER A 232 13.66 -27.12 30.65
N GLY A 233 14.33 -28.27 30.48
CA GLY A 233 14.66 -28.89 29.18
C GLY A 233 15.32 -28.04 28.07
N GLN A 234 16.60 -28.33 27.81
CA GLN A 234 17.38 -28.05 26.58
C GLN A 234 17.69 -26.60 26.13
N LYS A 235 17.08 -25.56 26.70
CA LYS A 235 17.50 -24.16 26.41
C LYS A 235 18.05 -23.47 27.66
N ALA A 236 19.20 -23.95 28.14
CA ALA A 236 19.95 -23.36 29.26
C ALA A 236 20.38 -21.88 29.05
N ASN A 237 20.20 -21.32 27.84
CA ASN A 237 20.59 -19.95 27.50
C ASN A 237 19.43 -18.94 27.47
N GLN A 238 18.18 -19.37 27.68
CA GLN A 238 17.05 -18.45 27.90
C GLN A 238 16.54 -18.68 29.31
N ILE A 239 17.19 -18.01 30.26
CA ILE A 239 16.64 -17.81 31.60
C ILE A 239 15.54 -16.76 31.46
N ASP A 240 14.43 -17.13 30.82
CA ASP A 240 13.19 -16.40 30.96
C ASP A 240 12.73 -16.68 32.39
N ILE A 241 13.17 -15.83 33.32
CA ILE A 241 12.38 -15.54 34.54
C ILE A 241 10.94 -15.54 34.08
N PRO A 242 10.00 -16.25 34.74
CA PRO A 242 8.63 -16.37 34.25
C PRO A 242 7.94 -15.01 34.35
N ARG A 243 8.27 -14.12 33.40
CA ARG A 243 7.58 -12.90 33.07
C ARG A 243 6.13 -13.27 32.83
N SER A 244 5.86 -14.43 32.21
CA SER A 244 4.51 -14.99 32.13
C SER A 244 3.85 -15.15 33.50
N HIS A 245 4.50 -15.71 34.52
CA HIS A 245 3.91 -15.86 35.86
C HIS A 245 3.68 -14.51 36.54
N LEU A 246 4.65 -13.58 36.42
CA LEU A 246 4.53 -12.22 36.95
C LEU A 246 3.42 -11.45 36.23
N ILE A 247 3.37 -11.50 34.90
CA ILE A 247 2.36 -10.89 34.05
C ILE A 247 0.99 -11.51 34.34
N ALA A 248 0.87 -12.84 34.43
CA ALA A 248 -0.38 -13.53 34.77
C ALA A 248 -0.84 -13.21 36.21
N SER A 249 0.10 -13.06 37.14
CA SER A 249 -0.21 -12.62 38.51
C SER A 249 -0.67 -11.16 38.52
N CYS A 250 -0.03 -10.28 37.75
CA CYS A 250 -0.46 -8.90 37.56
C CYS A 250 -1.84 -8.84 36.87
N GLU A 251 -2.07 -9.60 35.80
CA GLU A 251 -3.36 -9.69 35.11
C GLU A 251 -4.45 -10.16 36.07
N ARG A 252 -4.17 -11.15 36.93
CA ARG A 252 -5.12 -11.64 37.94
C ARG A 252 -5.44 -10.59 39.01
N VAL A 253 -4.47 -9.73 39.37
CA VAL A 253 -4.71 -8.59 40.28
C VAL A 253 -5.56 -7.52 39.60
N LEU A 254 -5.39 -7.33 38.29
CA LEU A 254 -6.15 -6.38 37.49
C LEU A 254 -7.56 -6.88 37.12
N ARG A 255 -7.85 -8.19 37.27
CA ARG A 255 -9.19 -8.73 37.00
C ARG A 255 -10.23 -8.14 37.95
N PRO A 256 -11.39 -7.70 37.43
CA PRO A 256 -12.42 -7.10 38.26
C PRO A 256 -12.94 -8.09 39.30
N ARG A 257 -12.93 -7.69 40.57
CA ARG A 257 -13.47 -8.51 41.66
C ARG A 257 -14.96 -8.29 41.79
N ARG A 258 -15.74 -9.38 41.66
CA ARG A 258 -17.22 -9.32 41.68
C ARG A 258 -17.75 -8.75 43.00
N GLU A 259 -17.04 -9.00 44.09
CA GLU A 259 -17.38 -8.49 45.41
C GLU A 259 -17.33 -6.96 45.41
N VAL A 260 -16.27 -6.36 44.86
CA VAL A 260 -16.16 -4.89 44.73
C VAL A 260 -17.26 -4.36 43.81
N LEU A 261 -17.47 -5.00 42.66
CA LEU A 261 -18.49 -4.56 41.70
C LEU A 261 -19.89 -4.58 42.31
N LYS A 262 -20.22 -5.65 43.03
CA LYS A 262 -21.51 -5.84 43.70
C LYS A 262 -21.67 -4.85 44.86
N THR A 263 -20.65 -4.67 45.70
CA THR A 263 -20.73 -3.74 46.84
C THR A 263 -20.89 -2.29 46.37
N VAL A 264 -20.24 -1.88 45.28
CA VAL A 264 -20.45 -0.56 44.67
C VAL A 264 -21.87 -0.44 44.09
N HIS A 265 -22.35 -1.46 43.37
CA HIS A 265 -23.71 -1.49 42.84
C HIS A 265 -24.78 -1.40 43.94
N ASP A 266 -24.68 -2.25 44.97
CA ASP A 266 -25.63 -2.32 46.07
C ASP A 266 -25.69 -0.98 46.82
N LYS A 267 -24.52 -0.34 47.04
CA LYS A 267 -24.44 1.00 47.64
C LYS A 267 -25.02 2.08 46.74
N LEU A 268 -24.70 2.09 45.45
CA LEU A 268 -25.28 3.05 44.51
C LEU A 268 -26.81 2.92 44.44
N LYS A 269 -27.32 1.68 44.47
CA LYS A 269 -28.77 1.40 44.46
C LYS A 269 -29.48 1.92 45.71
N GLU A 270 -28.81 1.92 46.86
CA GLU A 270 -29.34 2.47 48.11
C GLU A 270 -29.45 4.01 48.06
N PHE A 271 -28.48 4.70 47.45
CA PHE A 271 -28.46 6.16 47.37
C PHE A 271 -29.25 6.74 46.18
N SER A 272 -29.10 6.15 44.98
CA SER A 272 -29.70 6.66 43.74
C SER A 272 -29.87 5.54 42.70
N PRO A 273 -31.11 5.05 42.46
CA PRO A 273 -31.35 3.95 41.52
C PRO A 273 -31.01 4.33 40.06
N GLU A 274 -31.10 5.60 39.70
CA GLU A 274 -30.71 6.09 38.36
C GLU A 274 -29.19 5.97 38.14
N LYS A 275 -28.38 6.29 39.16
CA LYS A 275 -26.92 6.14 39.09
C LYS A 275 -26.50 4.67 39.05
N ALA A 276 -27.27 3.77 39.65
CA ALA A 276 -27.04 2.33 39.55
C ALA A 276 -27.21 1.81 38.11
N GLN A 277 -28.19 2.33 37.35
CA GLN A 277 -28.33 2.00 35.93
C GLN A 277 -27.17 2.55 35.09
N GLN A 278 -26.71 3.77 35.37
CA GLN A 278 -25.52 4.32 34.70
C GLN A 278 -24.27 3.47 34.99
N TYR A 279 -24.11 3.01 36.23
CA TYR A 279 -23.05 2.11 36.61
C TYR A 279 -23.09 0.79 35.83
N GLU A 280 -24.27 0.17 35.66
CA GLU A 280 -24.44 -1.04 34.85
C GLU A 280 -24.01 -0.82 33.39
N LEU A 281 -24.31 0.35 32.81
CA LEU A 281 -23.86 0.70 31.47
C LEU A 281 -22.32 0.82 31.39
N LEU A 282 -21.69 1.38 32.43
CA LEU A 282 -20.23 1.50 32.50
C LEU A 282 -19.53 0.18 32.77
N LEU A 283 -20.20 -0.82 33.36
CA LEU A 283 -19.63 -2.17 33.51
C LEU A 283 -19.39 -2.87 32.17
N ALA A 284 -20.09 -2.45 31.11
CA ALA A 284 -19.83 -2.94 29.75
C ALA A 284 -18.52 -2.39 29.17
N ASP A 285 -18.02 -1.26 29.69
CA ASP A 285 -16.76 -0.65 29.30
C ASP A 285 -15.61 -1.14 30.18
N GLN A 286 -14.66 -1.88 29.59
CA GLN A 286 -13.52 -2.46 30.32
C GLN A 286 -12.69 -1.39 31.03
N ARG A 287 -12.53 -0.20 30.43
CA ARG A 287 -11.66 0.85 30.97
C ARG A 287 -12.24 1.50 32.23
N SER A 288 -13.56 1.68 32.24
CA SER A 288 -14.31 2.08 33.42
C SER A 288 -14.07 1.12 34.58
N VAL A 289 -14.16 -0.18 34.31
CA VAL A 289 -13.97 -1.21 35.33
C VAL A 289 -12.53 -1.24 35.84
N GLU A 290 -11.54 -1.09 34.96
CA GLU A 290 -10.13 -0.96 35.35
C GLU A 290 -9.92 0.25 36.27
N ARG A 291 -10.47 1.41 35.92
CA ARG A 291 -10.37 2.62 36.76
C ARG A 291 -11.00 2.42 38.14
N LEU A 292 -12.14 1.73 38.20
CA LEU A 292 -12.77 1.38 39.47
C LEU A 292 -11.87 0.46 40.32
N MET A 293 -11.20 -0.51 39.69
CA MET A 293 -10.27 -1.40 40.39
C MET A 293 -9.04 -0.65 40.89
N ASP A 294 -8.54 0.34 40.15
CA ASP A 294 -7.43 1.19 40.57
C ASP A 294 -7.79 2.03 41.81
N GLU A 295 -8.96 2.67 41.80
CA GLU A 295 -9.41 3.51 42.92
C GLU A 295 -9.74 2.69 44.18
N THR A 296 -10.21 1.45 44.00
CA THR A 296 -10.55 0.56 45.12
C THR A 296 -9.42 -0.40 45.51
N LEU A 297 -8.34 -0.45 44.74
CA LEU A 297 -7.27 -1.45 44.82
C LEU A 297 -7.80 -2.91 44.86
N GLY A 298 -8.98 -3.15 44.29
CA GLY A 298 -9.69 -4.43 44.39
C GLY A 298 -10.10 -4.84 45.81
N LEU A 299 -10.21 -3.90 46.76
CA LEU A 299 -10.61 -4.16 48.14
C LEU A 299 -12.01 -3.64 48.42
N GLU A 300 -12.93 -4.53 48.81
CA GLU A 300 -14.32 -4.20 49.12
C GLU A 300 -14.45 -3.10 50.18
N ARG A 301 -13.59 -3.14 51.20
CA ARG A 301 -13.59 -2.16 52.30
C ARG A 301 -13.33 -0.71 51.86
N LEU A 302 -12.70 -0.51 50.70
CA LEU A 302 -12.42 0.82 50.16
C LEU A 302 -13.62 1.40 49.37
N ALA A 303 -14.55 0.54 48.92
CA ALA A 303 -15.86 0.96 48.46
C ALA A 303 -16.76 1.23 49.68
N SER A 304 -16.60 2.38 50.33
CA SER A 304 -17.36 2.81 51.51
C SER A 304 -18.74 3.38 51.13
N ALA A 305 -19.61 3.65 52.11
CA ALA A 305 -20.88 4.33 51.85
C ALA A 305 -20.71 5.81 51.46
N ALA A 306 -19.54 6.40 51.70
CA ALA A 306 -19.28 7.82 51.47
C ALA A 306 -18.73 8.15 50.07
N ASN A 307 -18.21 7.16 49.33
CA ASN A 307 -17.56 7.37 48.03
C ASN A 307 -18.20 6.68 46.79
N PRO A 308 -19.44 6.14 46.80
CA PRO A 308 -19.95 5.46 45.61
C PRO A 308 -20.13 6.40 44.42
N GLU A 309 -20.50 7.67 44.66
CA GLU A 309 -20.65 8.66 43.59
C GLU A 309 -19.30 9.11 43.00
N ALA A 310 -18.29 9.27 43.85
CA ALA A 310 -16.94 9.62 43.41
C ALA A 310 -16.34 8.52 42.52
N LEU A 311 -16.53 7.25 42.92
CA LEU A 311 -16.10 6.09 42.13
C LEU A 311 -16.81 6.05 40.77
N LEU A 312 -18.11 6.35 40.73
CA LEU A 312 -18.87 6.41 39.48
C LEU A 312 -18.37 7.54 38.55
N GLU A 313 -18.09 8.72 39.08
CA GLU A 313 -17.54 9.83 38.29
C GLU A 313 -16.12 9.55 37.77
N GLU A 314 -15.29 8.85 38.53
CA GLU A 314 -13.98 8.38 38.05
C GLU A 314 -14.11 7.40 36.89
N MET A 315 -15.06 6.45 36.97
CA MET A 315 -15.37 5.54 35.85
C MET A 315 -15.79 6.32 34.60
N ARG A 316 -16.72 7.29 34.75
CA ARG A 316 -17.18 8.14 33.63
C ARG A 316 -16.04 8.94 33.02
N THR A 317 -15.16 9.48 33.86
CA THR A 317 -14.01 10.27 33.43
C THR A 317 -13.04 9.42 32.62
N ALA A 318 -12.80 8.17 33.03
CA ALA A 318 -11.96 7.23 32.28
C ALA A 318 -12.52 6.95 30.87
N THR A 319 -13.82 6.67 30.74
CA THR A 319 -14.46 6.49 29.42
C THR A 319 -14.39 7.76 28.58
N ALA A 320 -14.62 8.93 29.20
CA ALA A 320 -14.59 10.21 28.49
C ALA A 320 -13.19 10.53 27.95
N ILE A 321 -12.14 10.23 28.72
CA ILE A 321 -10.75 10.38 28.29
C ILE A 321 -10.46 9.46 27.10
N GLU A 322 -10.85 8.18 27.17
CA GLU A 322 -10.62 7.24 26.08
C GLU A 322 -11.32 7.67 24.80
N ILE A 323 -12.62 7.97 24.89
CA ILE A 323 -13.41 8.48 23.76
C ILE A 323 -12.72 9.72 23.16
N LYS A 324 -12.29 10.67 23.99
CA LYS A 324 -11.57 11.86 23.53
C LYS A 324 -10.27 11.50 22.81
N THR A 325 -9.44 10.62 23.36
CA THR A 325 -8.18 10.20 22.74
C THR A 325 -8.39 9.48 21.41
N ASP A 326 -9.44 8.66 21.31
CA ASP A 326 -9.81 7.97 20.08
C ASP A 326 -10.34 8.93 19.02
N TYR A 327 -11.15 9.93 19.41
CA TYR A 327 -11.56 11.01 18.52
C TYR A 327 -10.36 11.82 18.03
N GLU A 328 -9.42 12.19 18.90
CA GLU A 328 -8.19 12.89 18.52
C GLU A 328 -7.34 12.05 17.57
N ARG A 329 -7.23 10.73 17.80
CA ARG A 329 -6.52 9.81 16.90
C ARG A 329 -7.17 9.75 15.52
N LYS A 330 -8.51 9.61 15.47
CA LYS A 330 -9.28 9.65 14.22
C LYS A 330 -9.10 10.98 13.50
N LEU A 331 -9.16 12.09 14.22
CA LEU A 331 -8.97 13.44 13.64
C LEU A 331 -7.57 13.59 13.04
N ARG A 332 -6.52 13.12 13.74
CA ARG A 332 -5.14 13.11 13.21
C ARG A 332 -5.00 12.23 11.98
N ALA A 333 -5.60 11.04 11.98
CA ALA A 333 -5.58 10.14 10.83
C ALA A 333 -6.28 10.75 9.61
N THR A 334 -7.44 11.39 9.81
CA THR A 334 -8.15 12.11 8.74
C THR A 334 -7.35 13.31 8.23
N ALA A 335 -6.73 14.09 9.13
CA ALA A 335 -5.87 15.21 8.74
C ALA A 335 -4.64 14.76 7.95
N GLN A 336 -4.03 13.62 8.32
CA GLN A 336 -2.92 13.02 7.56
C GLN A 336 -3.36 12.55 6.18
N ARG A 337 -4.52 11.89 6.07
CA ARG A 337 -5.09 11.48 4.78
C ARG A 337 -5.33 12.68 3.87
N HIS A 338 -6.00 13.72 4.36
CA HIS A 338 -6.20 14.95 3.57
C HIS A 338 -4.88 15.66 3.23
N GLY A 339 -3.88 15.60 4.13
CA GLY A 339 -2.54 16.11 3.85
C GLY A 339 -1.84 15.36 2.71
N GLN A 340 -1.98 14.03 2.68
CA GLN A 340 -1.46 13.18 1.61
C GLN A 340 -2.21 13.41 0.29
N GLU A 341 -3.54 13.39 0.30
CA GLU A 341 -4.38 13.69 -0.87
C GLU A 341 -4.04 15.07 -1.48
N LYS A 342 -3.87 16.09 -0.63
CA LYS A 342 -3.48 17.43 -1.09
C LYS A 342 -2.07 17.47 -1.68
N LYS A 343 -1.15 16.64 -1.16
CA LYS A 343 0.21 16.54 -1.69
C LYS A 343 0.21 15.82 -3.04
N GLU A 344 -0.49 14.69 -3.15
CA GLU A 344 -0.68 13.94 -4.39
C GLU A 344 -1.33 14.80 -5.48
N MET A 345 -2.39 15.55 -5.12
CA MET A 345 -3.05 16.48 -6.04
C MET A 345 -2.13 17.62 -6.49
N ARG A 346 -1.24 18.10 -5.62
CA ARG A 346 -0.23 19.11 -5.98
C ARG A 346 0.86 18.54 -6.89
N GLU A 347 1.29 17.31 -6.64
CA GLU A 347 2.28 16.61 -7.45
C GLU A 347 1.72 16.30 -8.84
N SER A 348 0.48 15.78 -8.93
CA SER A 348 -0.20 15.54 -10.21
C SER A 348 -0.40 16.83 -11.01
N SER A 349 -0.85 17.91 -10.34
CA SER A 349 -0.99 19.22 -10.98
C SER A 349 0.36 19.78 -11.45
N ALA A 350 1.43 19.55 -10.69
CA ALA A 350 2.78 19.98 -11.06
C ALA A 350 3.32 19.19 -12.27
N THR A 351 3.05 17.89 -12.34
CA THR A 351 3.42 17.06 -13.49
C THR A 351 2.63 17.47 -14.73
N GLU A 352 1.32 17.70 -14.63
CA GLU A 352 0.48 18.18 -15.73
C GLU A 352 0.98 19.53 -16.27
N LEU A 353 1.33 20.46 -15.38
CA LEU A 353 1.92 21.74 -15.77
C LEU A 353 3.28 21.60 -16.45
N ALA A 354 4.11 20.65 -15.99
CA ALA A 354 5.41 20.38 -16.60
C ALA A 354 5.26 19.76 -18.00
N GLU A 355 4.34 18.82 -18.18
CA GLU A 355 4.02 18.21 -19.47
C GLU A 355 3.42 19.24 -20.44
N ALA A 356 2.50 20.09 -19.99
CA ALA A 356 1.94 21.16 -20.79
C ALA A 356 3.03 22.15 -21.27
N ARG A 357 3.97 22.51 -20.39
CA ARG A 357 5.12 23.37 -20.74
C ARG A 357 6.06 22.69 -21.74
N ALA A 358 6.35 21.40 -21.56
CA ALA A 358 7.17 20.64 -22.50
C ALA A 358 6.48 20.51 -23.87
N GLY A 359 5.16 20.32 -23.89
CA GLY A 359 4.34 20.30 -25.10
C GLY A 359 4.37 21.63 -25.86
N LEU A 360 4.27 22.76 -25.15
CA LEU A 360 4.40 24.09 -25.76
C LEU A 360 5.79 24.30 -26.36
N ALA A 361 6.86 23.95 -25.62
CA ALA A 361 8.23 24.09 -26.12
C ALA A 361 8.49 23.25 -27.39
N ARG A 362 7.89 22.05 -27.49
CA ARG A 362 7.98 21.21 -28.72
C ARG A 362 7.29 21.87 -29.91
N ARG A 363 6.09 22.43 -29.69
CA ARG A 363 5.35 23.16 -30.75
C ARG A 363 6.10 24.40 -31.21
N ASP A 364 6.73 25.13 -30.30
CA ASP A 364 7.54 26.30 -30.65
C ASP A 364 8.78 25.91 -31.48
N ALA A 365 9.45 24.81 -31.12
CA ALA A 365 10.57 24.29 -31.89
C ALA A 365 10.16 23.83 -33.31
N GLU A 366 9.03 23.13 -33.42
CA GLU A 366 8.47 22.69 -34.72
C GLU A 366 8.09 23.90 -35.59
N LEU A 367 7.51 24.95 -34.99
CA LEU A 367 7.18 26.18 -35.71
C LEU A 367 8.43 26.92 -36.22
N GLU A 368 9.52 26.93 -35.46
CA GLU A 368 10.78 27.51 -35.92
C GLU A 368 11.41 26.69 -37.06
N GLU A 369 11.40 25.35 -36.97
CA GLU A 369 11.89 24.49 -38.05
C GLU A 369 11.08 24.71 -39.35
N LEU A 370 9.74 24.79 -39.25
CA LEU A 370 8.88 25.10 -40.38
C LEU A 370 9.17 26.49 -40.97
N ARG A 371 9.48 27.48 -40.13
CA ARG A 371 9.87 28.82 -40.60
C ARG A 371 11.20 28.79 -41.35
N GLU A 372 12.16 28.01 -40.87
CA GLU A 372 13.47 27.86 -41.50
C GLU A 372 13.37 27.12 -42.84
N GLN A 373 12.65 26.00 -42.90
CA GLN A 373 12.35 25.29 -44.15
C GLN A 373 11.67 26.21 -45.17
N ARG A 374 10.72 27.03 -44.73
CA ARG A 374 10.05 28.00 -45.60
C ARG A 374 10.99 29.10 -46.10
N ARG A 375 11.97 29.52 -45.31
CA ARG A 375 13.02 30.47 -45.74
C ARG A 375 13.96 29.84 -46.77
N GLN A 376 14.39 28.60 -46.55
CA GLN A 376 15.25 27.86 -47.48
C GLN A 376 14.54 27.64 -48.82
N LEU A 377 13.30 27.16 -48.81
CA LEU A 377 12.51 26.96 -50.03
C LEU A 377 12.30 28.27 -50.81
N LYS A 378 12.12 29.41 -50.11
CA LYS A 378 12.04 30.72 -50.77
C LYS A 378 13.36 31.10 -51.43
N SER A 379 14.48 30.93 -50.73
CA SER A 379 15.82 31.20 -51.27
C SER A 379 16.12 30.33 -52.50
N ASP A 380 15.80 29.05 -52.44
CA ASP A 380 16.02 28.10 -53.55
C ASP A 380 15.14 28.41 -54.75
N ALA A 381 13.88 28.80 -54.52
CA ALA A 381 12.98 29.23 -55.57
C ALA A 381 13.46 30.52 -56.26
N GLU A 382 14.00 31.48 -55.49
CA GLU A 382 14.59 32.70 -56.03
C GLU A 382 15.86 32.43 -56.83
N ALA A 383 16.74 31.56 -56.33
CA ALA A 383 17.97 31.16 -57.01
C ALA A 383 17.68 30.44 -58.34
N SER A 384 16.72 29.51 -58.35
CA SER A 384 16.31 28.79 -59.56
C SER A 384 15.77 29.76 -60.62
N ARG A 385 14.90 30.70 -60.25
CA ARG A 385 14.34 31.69 -61.19
C ARG A 385 15.39 32.62 -61.78
N ARG A 386 16.38 33.07 -60.98
CA ARG A 386 17.49 33.88 -61.50
C ARG A 386 18.30 33.10 -62.53
N ALA A 387 18.58 31.82 -62.27
CA ALA A 387 19.26 30.95 -63.22
C ALA A 387 18.45 30.72 -64.51
N GLU A 388 17.11 30.64 -64.42
CA GLU A 388 16.25 30.55 -65.61
C GLU A 388 16.34 31.81 -66.48
N VAL A 389 16.22 33.00 -65.89
CA VAL A 389 16.31 34.28 -66.61
C VAL A 389 17.69 34.44 -67.27
N GLU A 390 18.77 34.10 -66.55
CA GLU A 390 20.14 34.18 -67.08
C GLU A 390 20.37 33.23 -68.27
N ARG A 391 19.83 32.01 -68.22
CA ARG A 391 19.90 31.06 -69.33
C ARG A 391 19.15 31.57 -70.56
N VAL A 392 17.98 32.19 -70.37
CA VAL A 392 17.22 32.79 -71.47
C VAL A 392 17.95 34.02 -72.02
N GLU A 393 18.57 34.84 -71.17
CA GLU A 393 19.40 35.97 -71.60
C GLU A 393 20.60 35.51 -72.45
N GLY A 394 21.25 34.41 -72.06
CA GLY A 394 22.27 33.75 -72.88
C GLY A 394 21.75 33.28 -74.25
N LEU A 395 20.51 32.79 -74.33
CA LEU A 395 19.87 32.43 -75.61
C LEU A 395 19.56 33.66 -76.47
N LEU A 396 19.12 34.77 -75.87
CA LEU A 396 18.85 36.02 -76.57
C LEU A 396 20.12 36.55 -77.23
N VAL A 397 21.22 36.62 -76.49
CA VAL A 397 22.52 37.07 -77.01
C VAL A 397 23.00 36.21 -78.18
N ARG A 398 22.92 34.88 -78.06
CA ARG A 398 23.32 33.94 -79.14
C ARG A 398 22.42 34.06 -80.38
N THR A 399 21.13 34.28 -80.17
CA THR A 399 20.16 34.41 -81.27
C THR A 399 20.35 35.73 -81.99
N ASN A 400 20.59 36.83 -81.26
CA ASN A 400 20.90 38.14 -81.83
C ASN A 400 22.20 38.13 -82.64
N ALA A 401 23.26 37.51 -82.13
CA ALA A 401 24.51 37.35 -82.85
C ALA A 401 24.34 36.58 -84.17
N SER A 402 23.44 35.58 -84.17
CA SER A 402 23.14 34.77 -85.36
C SER A 402 22.28 35.54 -86.37
N ALA A 403 21.27 36.29 -85.91
CA ALA A 403 20.46 37.17 -86.75
C ALA A 403 21.32 38.25 -87.42
N ALA A 404 22.27 38.86 -86.67
CA ALA A 404 23.21 39.83 -87.23
C ALA A 404 24.20 39.22 -88.24
N SER A 405 24.53 37.92 -88.12
CA SER A 405 25.31 37.23 -89.15
C SER A 405 24.48 37.01 -90.42
N LEU A 406 23.21 36.65 -90.27
CA LEU A 406 22.29 36.43 -91.38
C LEU A 406 22.02 37.74 -92.13
N GLU A 407 21.83 38.83 -91.39
CA GLU A 407 21.73 40.18 -91.94
C GLU A 407 22.95 40.50 -92.83
N ARG A 408 24.18 40.36 -92.30
CA ARG A 408 25.40 40.59 -93.08
C ARG A 408 25.49 39.73 -94.33
N VAL A 409 25.19 38.43 -94.21
CA VAL A 409 25.22 37.49 -95.36
C VAL A 409 24.24 37.93 -96.44
N MET A 410 23.02 38.31 -96.06
CA MET A 410 22.01 38.73 -97.03
C MET A 410 22.32 40.11 -97.63
N THR A 411 22.86 41.06 -96.87
CA THR A 411 23.34 42.34 -97.41
C THR A 411 24.46 42.11 -98.43
N TRP A 412 25.43 41.24 -98.11
CA TRP A 412 26.50 40.88 -99.05
C TRP A 412 25.97 40.18 -100.30
N ALA A 413 24.95 39.33 -100.18
CA ALA A 413 24.31 38.70 -101.34
C ALA A 413 23.65 39.73 -102.27
N ILE A 414 22.97 40.73 -101.71
CA ILE A 414 22.35 41.82 -102.50
C ILE A 414 23.44 42.64 -103.21
N VAL A 415 24.51 43.00 -102.51
CA VAL A 415 25.66 43.72 -103.08
C VAL A 415 26.33 42.90 -104.19
N ALA A 416 26.50 41.59 -103.99
CA ALA A 416 27.08 40.70 -104.99
C ALA A 416 26.21 40.61 -106.25
N VAL A 417 24.87 40.51 -106.11
CA VAL A 417 23.94 40.52 -107.25
C VAL A 417 24.02 41.85 -108.02
N ALA A 418 24.10 42.98 -107.31
CA ALA A 418 24.27 44.30 -107.94
C ALA A 418 25.63 44.45 -108.64
N ALA A 419 26.71 43.94 -108.04
CA ALA A 419 28.05 43.95 -108.61
C ALA A 419 28.16 43.05 -109.85
N VAL A 420 27.55 41.85 -109.83
CA VAL A 420 27.51 40.96 -111.00
C VAL A 420 26.69 41.58 -112.14
N GLY A 421 25.58 42.26 -111.82
CA GLY A 421 24.79 42.99 -112.82
C GLY A 421 25.56 44.12 -113.49
N THR A 422 26.31 44.90 -112.72
CA THR A 422 27.13 46.01 -113.23
C THR A 422 28.38 45.53 -113.97
N TRP A 423 29.09 44.54 -113.44
CA TRP A 423 30.24 43.93 -114.12
C TRP A 423 29.85 43.23 -115.43
N GLY A 424 28.71 42.52 -115.43
CA GLY A 424 28.16 41.87 -116.61
C GLY A 424 27.91 42.82 -117.78
N ALA A 425 27.51 44.06 -117.51
CA ALA A 425 27.33 45.10 -118.52
C ALA A 425 28.65 45.59 -119.14
N THR A 426 29.77 45.47 -118.42
CA THR A 426 31.08 45.98 -118.86
C THR A 426 31.96 44.97 -119.61
N VAL A 427 31.83 43.67 -119.34
CA VAL A 427 32.78 42.64 -119.86
C VAL A 427 32.20 41.80 -121.01
N GLY A 428 31.05 42.21 -121.58
CA GLY A 428 30.48 41.52 -122.74
C GLY A 428 30.02 40.09 -122.44
N LEU A 429 29.55 39.84 -121.21
CA LEU A 429 28.81 38.62 -120.89
C LEU A 429 27.56 38.54 -121.78
N PRO A 430 27.15 37.34 -122.23
CA PRO A 430 26.04 37.19 -123.16
C PRO A 430 24.81 37.92 -122.60
N GLN A 431 24.20 38.77 -123.43
CA GLN A 431 23.12 39.70 -123.06
C GLN A 431 22.05 39.08 -122.15
N ALA A 432 21.76 37.78 -122.31
CA ALA A 432 20.81 37.04 -121.49
C ALA A 432 21.09 37.11 -119.96
N LEU A 433 22.35 37.14 -119.51
CA LEU A 433 22.70 37.18 -118.08
C LEU A 433 22.62 38.59 -117.47
N ALA A 434 23.05 39.62 -118.22
CA ALA A 434 22.93 41.01 -117.80
C ALA A 434 21.45 41.46 -117.74
N TRP A 435 20.65 41.05 -118.73
CA TRP A 435 19.20 41.25 -118.71
C TRP A 435 18.51 40.44 -117.60
N GLY A 436 18.98 39.22 -117.28
CA GLY A 436 18.45 38.42 -116.18
C GLY A 436 18.62 39.09 -114.80
N GLY A 437 19.81 39.62 -114.51
CA GLY A 437 20.06 40.35 -113.26
C GLY A 437 19.31 41.68 -113.17
N GLY A 438 19.27 42.44 -114.28
CA GLY A 438 18.49 43.67 -114.37
C GLY A 438 16.98 43.45 -114.22
N ALA A 439 16.43 42.44 -114.90
CA ALA A 439 15.02 42.08 -114.82
C ALA A 439 14.64 41.61 -113.41
N LEU A 440 15.51 40.88 -112.71
CA LEU A 440 15.26 40.47 -111.32
C LEU A 440 15.18 41.69 -110.38
N LEU A 441 16.11 42.65 -110.51
CA LEU A 441 16.09 43.88 -109.72
C LEU A 441 14.88 44.76 -110.04
N ILE A 442 14.47 44.85 -111.31
CA ILE A 442 13.25 45.54 -111.72
C ILE A 442 12.01 44.82 -111.18
N LEU A 443 11.95 43.49 -111.19
CA LEU A 443 10.84 42.72 -110.62
C LEU A 443 10.77 42.86 -109.10
N ILE A 444 11.91 42.87 -108.41
CA ILE A 444 11.99 43.15 -106.96
C ILE A 444 11.52 44.59 -106.68
N GLY A 445 12.01 45.56 -107.46
CA GLY A 445 11.58 46.96 -107.38
C GLY A 445 10.08 47.10 -107.61
N LEU A 446 9.55 46.51 -108.69
CA LEU A 446 8.13 46.54 -109.05
C LEU A 446 7.27 45.84 -107.99
N TYR A 447 7.72 44.71 -107.43
CA TYR A 447 7.07 44.05 -106.31
C TYR A 447 6.98 44.97 -105.09
N HIS A 448 8.08 45.68 -104.76
CA HIS A 448 8.09 46.66 -103.69
C HIS A 448 7.12 47.81 -103.97
N THR A 449 7.11 48.36 -105.18
CA THR A 449 6.20 49.46 -105.56
C THR A 449 4.74 49.02 -105.55
N ILE A 450 4.42 47.83 -106.08
CA ILE A 450 3.05 47.27 -106.07
C ILE A 450 2.59 47.01 -104.63
N ARG A 451 3.47 46.49 -103.76
CA ARG A 451 3.16 46.27 -102.35
C ARG A 451 2.98 47.58 -101.57
N GLU A 452 3.78 48.60 -101.87
CA GLU A 452 3.64 49.96 -101.32
C GLU A 452 2.26 50.54 -101.64
N ILE A 453 1.83 50.40 -102.91
CA ILE A 453 0.51 50.84 -103.38
C ILE A 453 -0.61 50.07 -102.69
N GLN A 454 -0.42 48.77 -102.41
CA GLN A 454 -1.42 47.93 -101.75
C GLN A 454 -1.49 48.11 -100.22
N GLN A 455 -0.62 48.92 -99.60
CA GLN A 455 -0.50 49.08 -98.13
C GLN A 455 -0.41 47.75 -97.35
N LYS A 456 -0.02 46.65 -98.02
CA LYS A 456 0.19 45.36 -97.35
C LYS A 456 1.57 45.36 -96.72
N PRO A 457 1.77 44.71 -95.55
CA PRO A 457 3.09 44.59 -94.95
C PRO A 457 4.03 44.01 -95.99
N LYS A 458 5.11 44.76 -96.26
CA LYS A 458 6.13 44.35 -97.22
C LYS A 458 6.67 43.00 -96.73
N PHE A 459 6.86 42.03 -97.62
CA PHE A 459 7.72 40.88 -97.31
C PHE A 459 9.16 41.41 -97.31
N GLY A 460 9.47 42.21 -96.30
CA GLY A 460 10.73 42.89 -96.13
C GLY A 460 11.71 41.97 -95.45
N PHE A 461 12.98 42.30 -95.64
CA PHE A 461 14.12 41.73 -94.93
C PHE A 461 13.86 41.53 -93.42
N GLN A 462 13.15 42.47 -92.80
CA GLN A 462 12.69 42.44 -91.41
C GLN A 462 11.86 41.19 -91.08
N ASN A 463 10.88 40.80 -91.89
CA ASN A 463 10.05 39.62 -91.62
C ASN A 463 10.83 38.31 -91.68
N ILE A 464 11.87 38.24 -92.53
CA ILE A 464 12.75 37.08 -92.63
C ILE A 464 13.65 36.99 -91.39
N LEU A 465 14.23 38.13 -90.96
CA LEU A 465 15.04 38.19 -89.76
C LEU A 465 14.23 37.93 -88.48
N ASP A 466 13.04 38.51 -88.36
CA ASP A 466 12.13 38.30 -87.23
C ASP A 466 11.63 36.86 -87.19
N GLY A 467 11.28 36.28 -88.35
CA GLY A 467 10.90 34.88 -88.48
C GLY A 467 12.03 33.94 -88.08
N PHE A 468 13.25 34.22 -88.50
CA PHE A 468 14.44 33.45 -88.13
C PHE A 468 14.75 33.56 -86.64
N ALA A 469 14.72 34.78 -86.07
CA ALA A 469 14.94 35.04 -84.65
C ALA A 469 13.88 34.32 -83.79
N ARG A 470 12.59 34.38 -84.17
CA ARG A 470 11.50 33.62 -83.51
C ARG A 470 11.73 32.12 -83.58
N PHE A 471 12.08 31.60 -84.74
CA PHE A 471 12.31 30.17 -84.92
C PHE A 471 13.48 29.67 -84.05
N ARG A 472 14.61 30.39 -84.06
CA ARG A 472 15.78 30.09 -83.22
C ARG A 472 15.46 30.20 -81.73
N LEU A 473 14.74 31.23 -81.31
CA LEU A 473 14.32 31.42 -79.93
C LEU A 473 13.42 30.28 -79.46
N ARG A 474 12.36 29.94 -80.22
CA ARG A 474 11.45 28.84 -79.89
C ARG A 474 12.18 27.50 -79.80
N ARG A 475 13.11 27.24 -80.72
CA ARG A 475 13.94 26.03 -80.69
C ARG A 475 14.87 26.02 -79.47
N GLY A 476 15.48 27.15 -79.13
CA GLY A 476 16.34 27.30 -77.95
C GLY A 476 15.58 27.10 -76.64
N LEU A 477 14.41 27.74 -76.49
CA LEU A 477 13.53 27.58 -75.32
C LEU A 477 13.05 26.14 -75.17
N LYS A 478 12.66 25.49 -76.27
CA LYS A 478 12.26 24.07 -76.26
C LYS A 478 13.40 23.14 -75.85
N VAL A 479 14.63 23.40 -76.28
CA VAL A 479 15.82 22.62 -75.88
C VAL A 479 16.13 22.82 -74.39
N LEU A 480 15.90 24.00 -73.84
CA LEU A 480 16.05 24.26 -72.41
C LEU A 480 14.85 23.78 -71.56
N GLY A 481 13.80 23.22 -72.18
CA GLY A 481 12.61 22.74 -71.49
C GLY A 481 11.71 23.85 -70.95
N PHE A 482 11.86 25.08 -71.42
CA PHE A 482 11.06 26.22 -70.97
C PHE A 482 9.71 26.30 -71.70
N ASP A 483 8.68 26.76 -70.98
CA ASP A 483 7.38 27.07 -71.57
C ASP A 483 7.52 28.24 -72.55
N ILE A 484 7.34 27.92 -73.83
CA ILE A 484 7.52 28.85 -74.94
C ILE A 484 6.54 30.02 -74.82
N ALA A 485 5.29 29.78 -74.41
CA ALA A 485 4.26 30.82 -74.35
C ALA A 485 4.59 31.89 -73.29
N LYS A 486 5.17 31.46 -72.16
CA LYS A 486 5.57 32.35 -71.05
C LYS A 486 6.67 33.32 -71.47
N PHE A 487 7.73 32.82 -72.12
CA PHE A 487 8.88 33.64 -72.49
C PHE A 487 8.67 34.40 -73.81
N GLU A 488 7.89 33.88 -74.74
CA GLU A 488 7.62 34.55 -76.03
C GLU A 488 6.87 35.87 -75.86
N ASN A 489 5.96 35.98 -74.87
CA ASN A 489 5.28 37.23 -74.56
C ASN A 489 6.17 38.27 -73.85
N ALA A 490 7.24 37.81 -73.19
CA ALA A 490 8.18 38.64 -72.43
C ALA A 490 9.34 39.18 -73.28
N ILE A 491 9.50 38.68 -74.50
CA ILE A 491 10.59 39.02 -75.40
C ILE A 491 10.02 39.81 -76.59
N ASP A 492 10.54 41.01 -76.79
CA ASP A 492 10.22 41.83 -77.95
C ASP A 492 11.20 41.55 -79.09
N ILE A 493 10.68 41.58 -80.31
CA ILE A 493 11.43 41.20 -81.52
C ILE A 493 11.34 42.37 -82.48
N ASP A 494 12.46 43.07 -82.65
CA ASP A 494 12.56 44.20 -83.55
C ASP A 494 13.79 44.02 -84.45
N TYR A 495 13.54 43.86 -85.75
CA TYR A 495 14.56 43.74 -86.79
C TYR A 495 15.56 42.60 -86.54
N GLY A 496 15.06 41.42 -86.17
CA GLY A 496 15.85 40.24 -85.82
C GLY A 496 16.57 40.34 -84.47
N ARG A 497 16.46 41.45 -83.76
CA ARG A 497 17.00 41.62 -82.40
C ARG A 497 15.92 41.31 -81.38
N LEU A 498 16.23 40.35 -80.52
CA LEU A 498 15.43 39.97 -79.38
C LEU A 498 15.87 40.77 -78.17
N SER A 499 14.94 41.42 -77.49
CA SER A 499 15.19 42.13 -76.23
C SER A 499 14.11 41.80 -75.21
N TRP A 500 14.44 41.89 -73.93
CA TRP A 500 13.43 41.76 -72.90
C TRP A 500 12.50 42.97 -72.89
N ARG A 501 11.19 42.74 -72.72
CA ARG A 501 10.28 43.80 -72.28
C ARG A 501 10.60 44.12 -70.82
N ALA A 502 10.95 45.37 -70.53
CA ALA A 502 11.41 45.79 -69.21
C ALA A 502 10.44 45.40 -68.08
N GLU A 503 9.13 45.55 -68.32
CA GLU A 503 8.07 45.19 -67.37
C GLU A 503 7.97 43.68 -67.15
N GLU A 504 8.07 42.88 -68.20
CA GLU A 504 7.95 41.42 -68.09
C GLU A 504 9.21 40.77 -67.50
N ARG A 505 10.40 41.33 -67.76
CA ARG A 505 11.63 40.90 -67.06
C ARG A 505 11.53 41.17 -65.56
N ALA A 506 11.02 42.35 -65.19
CA ALA A 506 10.78 42.69 -63.79
C ALA A 506 9.71 41.77 -63.16
N ARG A 507 8.63 41.42 -63.88
CA ARG A 507 7.62 40.46 -63.41
C ARG A 507 8.15 39.05 -63.23
N LEU A 508 9.03 38.58 -64.11
CA LEU A 508 9.64 37.25 -64.00
C LEU A 508 10.64 37.17 -62.83
N LEU A 509 11.30 38.28 -62.50
CA LEU A 509 12.21 38.40 -61.35
C LEU A 509 11.49 38.73 -60.04
N ALA A 510 10.34 39.39 -60.09
CA ALA A 510 9.53 39.69 -58.93
C ALA A 510 8.89 38.40 -58.41
N VAL A 511 9.09 38.13 -57.12
CA VAL A 511 8.33 37.12 -56.40
C VAL A 511 6.87 37.55 -56.43
N GLU A 512 5.96 36.71 -56.93
CA GLU A 512 4.52 36.91 -56.76
C GLU A 512 4.18 36.83 -55.26
N GLU A 513 4.45 37.89 -54.51
CA GLU A 513 4.02 38.03 -53.11
C GLU A 513 2.50 38.20 -52.99
N THR A 514 1.80 38.42 -54.10
CA THR A 514 0.39 38.81 -54.11
C THR A 514 -0.60 37.66 -53.93
N LYS A 515 -0.21 36.39 -54.11
CA LYS A 515 -1.14 35.25 -53.89
C LYS A 515 -1.14 34.66 -52.48
N THR A 516 -0.04 34.73 -51.74
CA THR A 516 0.03 34.08 -50.40
C THR A 516 -0.58 34.91 -49.27
N ARG A 517 -0.82 36.22 -49.47
CA ARG A 517 -1.43 37.08 -48.43
C ARG A 517 -2.97 36.93 -48.34
N ALA A 518 -3.62 36.38 -49.38
CA ALA A 518 -5.07 36.18 -49.40
C ALA A 518 -5.51 34.87 -48.71
N GLU A 519 -4.69 33.81 -48.73
CA GLU A 519 -5.05 32.52 -48.11
C GLU A 519 -4.77 32.43 -46.61
N VAL A 520 -3.77 33.16 -46.08
CA VAL A 520 -3.43 33.10 -44.64
C VAL A 520 -4.43 33.86 -43.76
N LYS A 521 -5.25 34.76 -44.34
CA LYS A 521 -6.30 35.47 -43.59
C LYS A 521 -7.56 34.62 -43.30
N GLY A 522 -7.67 33.41 -43.87
CA GLY A 522 -8.81 32.52 -43.68
C GLY A 522 -8.65 31.41 -42.63
N LEU A 523 -7.48 31.30 -41.98
CA LEU A 523 -7.13 30.15 -41.12
C LEU A 523 -6.85 30.51 -39.65
N ILE A 524 -7.17 31.73 -39.22
CA ILE A 524 -7.22 32.06 -37.79
C ILE A 524 -8.68 31.86 -37.35
N PRO A 525 -9.06 30.72 -36.72
CA PRO A 525 -10.35 30.62 -36.05
C PRO A 525 -10.37 31.71 -34.98
N GLY A 526 -11.41 32.55 -35.01
CA GLY A 526 -11.61 33.59 -34.01
C GLY A 526 -11.62 32.96 -32.62
N ASP A 527 -10.77 33.48 -31.74
CA ASP A 527 -10.85 33.27 -30.30
C ASP A 527 -12.23 33.75 -29.82
N GLY A 528 -13.17 32.80 -29.78
CA GLY A 528 -14.43 32.96 -29.09
C GLY A 528 -14.14 33.00 -27.60
N HIS A 529 -14.08 34.21 -27.05
CA HIS A 529 -14.18 34.47 -25.62
C HIS A 529 -15.48 33.87 -25.06
N SER A 530 -15.43 32.64 -24.55
CA SER A 530 -16.36 32.14 -23.54
C SER A 530 -15.82 32.50 -22.16
N HIS A 531 -16.19 33.70 -21.70
CA HIS A 531 -16.17 34.06 -20.28
C HIS A 531 -17.26 33.24 -19.57
N GLU A 532 -16.92 32.05 -19.09
CA GLU A 532 -17.78 31.31 -18.16
C GLU A 532 -17.42 31.71 -16.73
N GLN A 533 -18.26 32.60 -16.17
CA GLN A 533 -18.19 33.04 -14.78
C GLN A 533 -18.57 31.88 -13.85
N LEU A 534 -17.57 31.26 -13.22
CA LEU A 534 -17.76 30.45 -12.01
C LEU A 534 -17.99 31.39 -10.81
N ARG A 535 -19.27 31.60 -10.49
CA ARG A 535 -19.73 32.10 -9.19
C ARG A 535 -19.56 30.98 -8.17
N ILE A 536 -18.60 31.14 -7.25
CA ILE A 536 -18.51 30.37 -6.02
C ILE A 536 -19.21 31.23 -4.96
N ASP A 537 -20.43 30.86 -4.59
CA ASP A 537 -21.12 31.43 -3.45
C ASP A 537 -20.56 30.79 -2.16
N SER A 538 -20.21 31.68 -1.24
CA SER A 538 -19.79 31.48 0.14
C SER A 538 -20.93 31.07 1.07
#